data_AF-A0A849MBF0-F1
#
_entry.id   AF-A0A849MBF0-F1
#
_cell.length_a   1.000
_cell.length_b   1.000
_cell.length_c   1.000
_cell.angle_alpha   90.00
_cell.angle_beta   90.00
_cell.angle_gamma   90.00
#
_symmetry.space_group_name_H-M   'P 1'
#
loop_
_entity.id
_entity.type
_entity.pdbx_description
1 polymer ?
#
loop_
_entity_poly.entity_id
_entity_poly.type
_entity_poly.pdbx_seq_one_letter_code
_entity_poly.pdbx_strand_id
1 'polypeptide(L)'
;MLKTTKDKKGWLLPYLVSLDLMFYKRWDYWLNICSKNMIPEEPIPYIEFHPIHEYPKKEVQKNLKDCLKEAAYQLSHPLHSFVDWILWGFNYGKEFPVGVTEKIDDYWYRTFNLGLFYREPADHWPDLAMDVMGKNNPLGFFATPGAVVEMMVKMQFGGEPSHEHKNKSVLDPCCGTGGMLLFASNYSLNLFGQDISLLLTKIAMINAFIYMPWMVSKPKHLSIFDVQISEKEFPSGIKIPVCNNCEQEKQSFYMDLQTDYQCEVSNTGHFTLATPTISSDLIKRKLKPENISCSECSNQKEEYA
;
A
#
# COMPACT_ATOMS: atom_id res chain seq x y z
N MET A 1 24.82 1.09 19.18
CA MET A 1 23.96 -0.08 18.88
C MET A 1 22.76 -0.01 19.80
N LEU A 2 21.54 -0.12 19.24
CA LEU A 2 20.32 -0.06 20.03
C LEU A 2 20.24 -1.29 20.95
N LYS A 3 20.05 -1.08 22.26
CA LYS A 3 19.89 -2.18 23.23
C LYS A 3 18.44 -2.68 23.33
N THR A 4 17.48 -1.84 22.98
CA THR A 4 16.05 -2.16 22.99
C THR A 4 15.32 -1.23 22.01
N THR A 5 14.23 -1.73 21.45
CA THR A 5 13.28 -1.00 20.60
C THR A 5 11.98 -0.64 21.33
N LYS A 6 11.87 -0.99 22.62
CA LYS A 6 10.66 -0.81 23.44
C LYS A 6 10.13 0.63 23.43
N ASP A 7 11.01 1.61 23.58
CA ASP A 7 10.63 3.03 23.59
C ASP A 7 10.73 3.69 22.21
N LYS A 8 10.96 2.90 21.14
CA LYS A 8 11.23 3.39 19.79
C LYS A 8 10.20 2.89 18.79
N LYS A 9 8.94 3.20 19.03
CA LYS A 9 7.87 2.89 18.09
C LYS A 9 8.19 3.46 16.70
N GLY A 10 8.02 2.65 15.64
CA GLY A 10 8.32 3.08 14.26
C GLY A 10 9.78 2.95 13.83
N TRP A 11 10.65 2.32 14.64
CA TRP A 11 12.08 2.20 14.33
C TRP A 11 12.41 1.50 13.01
N LEU A 12 11.50 0.66 12.47
CA LEU A 12 11.70 -0.12 11.26
C LEU A 12 11.33 0.67 9.99
N LEU A 13 10.51 1.73 10.09
CA LEU A 13 10.04 2.52 8.96
C LEU A 13 11.17 3.14 8.11
N PRO A 14 12.25 3.73 8.67
CA PRO A 14 13.33 4.27 7.85
C PRO A 14 14.02 3.19 7.01
N TYR A 15 14.15 1.97 7.53
CA TYR A 15 14.72 0.84 6.80
C TYR A 15 13.77 0.36 5.69
N LEU A 16 12.47 0.28 6.00
CA LEU A 16 11.43 -0.09 5.04
C LEU A 16 11.44 0.85 3.83
N VAL A 17 11.34 2.17 4.05
CA VAL A 17 11.29 3.16 2.96
C VAL A 17 12.60 3.18 2.16
N SER A 18 13.75 3.05 2.84
CA SER A 18 15.05 3.00 2.16
C SER A 18 15.21 1.75 1.29
N LEU A 19 14.81 0.58 1.80
CA LEU A 19 14.81 -0.67 1.03
C LEU A 19 13.86 -0.56 -0.16
N ASP A 20 12.61 -0.16 0.07
CA ASP A 20 11.63 -0.02 -1.00
C ASP A 20 12.12 0.89 -2.11
N LEU A 21 12.70 2.05 -1.77
CA LEU A 21 13.26 3.00 -2.75
C LEU A 21 14.34 2.37 -3.66
N MET A 22 15.11 1.41 -3.14
CA MET A 22 16.15 0.70 -3.90
C MET A 22 15.59 -0.40 -4.81
N PHE A 23 14.47 -1.04 -4.43
CA PHE A 23 13.94 -2.22 -5.13
C PHE A 23 12.70 -1.91 -5.97
N TYR A 24 11.60 -1.50 -5.33
CA TYR A 24 10.28 -1.45 -5.96
C TYR A 24 9.65 -0.05 -6.02
N LYS A 25 10.06 0.89 -5.16
CA LYS A 25 9.57 2.28 -5.13
C LYS A 25 8.05 2.40 -4.95
N ARG A 26 7.40 1.42 -4.32
CA ARG A 26 5.96 1.48 -4.05
C ARG A 26 5.60 2.52 -3.00
N TRP A 27 6.42 2.66 -1.97
CA TRP A 27 6.25 3.70 -0.96
C TRP A 27 6.44 5.08 -1.57
N ASP A 28 7.46 5.28 -2.40
CA ASP A 28 7.67 6.54 -3.12
C ASP A 28 6.48 6.87 -4.04
N TYR A 29 6.04 5.91 -4.85
CA TYR A 29 4.86 6.02 -5.70
C TYR A 29 3.60 6.41 -4.89
N TRP A 30 3.38 5.74 -3.75
CA TRP A 30 2.22 6.01 -2.91
C TRP A 30 2.28 7.36 -2.18
N LEU A 31 3.45 7.75 -1.69
CA LEU A 31 3.66 9.04 -1.03
C LEU A 31 3.49 10.19 -2.03
N ASN A 32 3.92 10.02 -3.28
CA ASN A 32 3.66 10.96 -4.37
C ASN A 32 2.16 11.12 -4.64
N ILE A 33 1.40 10.02 -4.68
CA ILE A 33 -0.08 10.06 -4.79
C ILE A 33 -0.69 10.80 -3.61
N CYS A 34 -0.27 10.49 -2.39
CA CYS A 34 -0.77 11.15 -1.20
C CYS A 34 -0.48 12.65 -1.20
N SER A 35 0.72 13.05 -1.64
CA SER A 35 1.12 14.46 -1.72
C SER A 35 0.38 15.23 -2.80
N LYS A 36 0.05 14.59 -3.93
CA LYS A 36 -0.63 15.23 -5.07
C LYS A 36 -2.15 15.05 -5.05
N ASN A 37 -2.65 14.17 -4.20
CA ASN A 37 -4.03 13.72 -4.17
C ASN A 37 -4.57 13.37 -5.57
N MET A 38 -3.75 12.69 -6.37
CA MET A 38 -4.04 12.33 -7.76
C MET A 38 -3.39 10.99 -8.10
N ILE A 39 -4.09 10.17 -8.87
CA ILE A 39 -3.53 8.93 -9.40
C ILE A 39 -2.73 9.27 -10.66
N PRO A 40 -1.42 8.96 -10.69
CA PRO A 40 -0.61 9.27 -11.84
C PRO A 40 -0.92 8.35 -13.02
N GLU A 41 -0.52 8.78 -14.22
CA GLU A 41 -0.59 7.96 -15.41
C GLU A 41 0.38 6.77 -15.35
N GLU A 42 1.60 6.97 -14.83
CA GLU A 42 2.63 5.93 -14.73
C GLU A 42 2.15 4.66 -14.01
N PRO A 43 2.52 3.45 -14.49
CA PRO A 43 2.03 2.20 -13.90
C PRO A 43 2.40 2.07 -12.42
N ILE A 44 1.60 1.33 -11.67
CA ILE A 44 1.96 0.92 -10.32
C ILE A 44 3.28 0.14 -10.42
N PRO A 45 4.30 0.44 -9.59
CA PRO A 45 5.53 -0.33 -9.60
C PRO A 45 5.27 -1.81 -9.36
N TYR A 46 5.57 -2.62 -10.37
CA TYR A 46 5.22 -4.01 -10.42
C TYR A 46 6.14 -4.85 -9.53
N ILE A 47 5.55 -5.80 -8.79
CA ILE A 47 6.30 -6.84 -8.07
C ILE A 47 5.87 -8.19 -8.62
N GLU A 48 6.85 -8.94 -9.10
CA GLU A 48 6.69 -10.34 -9.45
C GLU A 48 6.75 -11.17 -8.15
N PHE A 49 5.60 -11.66 -7.69
CA PHE A 49 5.52 -12.50 -6.51
C PHE A 49 5.65 -13.96 -6.91
N HIS A 50 6.64 -14.66 -6.34
CA HIS A 50 6.84 -16.07 -6.61
C HIS A 50 6.31 -16.96 -5.48
N PRO A 51 5.84 -18.17 -5.80
CA PRO A 51 5.66 -19.21 -4.79
C PRO A 51 6.94 -19.46 -3.98
N ILE A 52 6.82 -19.63 -2.65
CA ILE A 52 7.98 -19.77 -1.75
C ILE A 52 8.91 -20.93 -2.15
N HIS A 53 8.36 -22.00 -2.72
CA HIS A 53 9.14 -23.18 -3.11
C HIS A 53 10.08 -22.93 -4.30
N GLU A 54 9.89 -21.86 -5.05
CA GLU A 54 10.77 -21.47 -6.16
C GLU A 54 12.07 -20.82 -5.67
N TYR A 55 12.09 -20.28 -4.45
CA TYR A 55 13.31 -19.73 -3.86
C TYR A 55 14.24 -20.85 -3.36
N PRO A 56 15.44 -21.05 -3.95
CA PRO A 56 16.28 -22.20 -3.61
C PRO A 56 16.77 -22.19 -2.16
N LYS A 57 17.03 -21.00 -1.62
CA LYS A 57 17.61 -20.83 -0.29
C LYS A 57 16.55 -20.63 0.80
N LYS A 58 15.33 -20.19 0.45
CA LYS A 58 14.23 -19.86 1.37
C LYS A 58 14.71 -19.01 2.55
N GLU A 59 15.47 -17.97 2.24
CA GLU A 59 16.20 -17.19 3.25
C GLU A 59 15.24 -16.46 4.19
N VAL A 60 14.09 -15.98 3.68
CA VAL A 60 13.05 -15.38 4.53
C VAL A 60 12.51 -16.41 5.53
N GLN A 61 12.11 -17.61 5.07
CA GLN A 61 11.60 -18.65 5.96
C GLN A 61 12.61 -19.06 7.04
N LYS A 62 13.90 -19.17 6.68
CA LYS A 62 14.97 -19.46 7.65
C LYS A 62 15.09 -18.35 8.67
N ASN A 63 15.15 -17.10 8.23
CA ASN A 63 15.26 -15.94 9.11
C ASN A 63 14.09 -15.81 10.09
N LEU A 64 12.86 -16.03 9.61
CA LEU A 64 11.67 -16.03 10.46
C LEU A 64 11.73 -17.16 11.50
N LYS A 65 12.12 -18.38 11.11
CA LYS A 65 12.30 -19.50 12.05
C LYS A 65 13.39 -19.21 13.09
N ASP A 66 14.49 -18.60 12.68
CA ASP A 66 15.58 -18.21 13.58
C ASP A 66 15.13 -17.15 14.60
N CYS A 67 14.30 -16.18 14.17
CA CYS A 67 13.68 -15.22 15.09
C CYS A 67 12.78 -15.91 16.12
N LEU A 68 11.97 -16.89 15.70
CA LEU A 68 11.03 -17.57 16.59
C LEU A 68 11.71 -18.56 17.55
N LYS A 69 12.87 -19.12 17.18
CA LYS A 69 13.55 -20.19 17.94
C LYS A 69 13.94 -19.77 19.36
N GLU A 70 14.54 -18.59 19.55
CA GLU A 70 14.94 -18.10 20.88
C GLU A 70 13.71 -17.72 21.74
N ALA A 71 12.66 -17.22 21.10
CA ALA A 71 11.44 -16.81 21.76
C ALA A 71 10.55 -18.00 22.19
N ALA A 72 10.63 -19.13 21.50
CA ALA A 72 9.81 -20.32 21.76
C ALA A 72 9.99 -20.89 23.18
N TYR A 73 11.16 -20.69 23.79
CA TYR A 73 11.43 -21.16 25.16
C TYR A 73 10.96 -20.19 26.25
N GLN A 74 10.67 -18.94 25.91
CA GLN A 74 10.39 -17.86 26.86
C GLN A 74 8.97 -17.30 26.76
N LEU A 75 8.31 -17.46 25.61
CA LEU A 75 6.98 -16.93 25.34
C LEU A 75 6.00 -18.07 25.06
N SER A 76 4.78 -17.97 25.61
CA SER A 76 3.71 -18.93 25.32
C SER A 76 3.20 -18.84 23.88
N HIS A 77 3.23 -17.65 23.29
CA HIS A 77 2.76 -17.39 21.92
C HIS A 77 3.83 -16.60 21.15
N PRO A 78 4.94 -17.24 20.74
CA PRO A 78 6.09 -16.56 20.15
C PRO A 78 5.75 -15.86 18.83
N LEU A 79 4.95 -16.48 17.95
CA LEU A 79 4.55 -15.88 16.68
C LEU A 79 3.70 -14.62 16.87
N HIS A 80 2.71 -14.65 17.78
CA HIS A 80 1.88 -13.48 18.07
C HIS A 80 2.73 -12.30 18.56
N SER A 81 3.62 -12.56 19.51
CA SER A 81 4.49 -11.54 20.10
C SER A 81 5.48 -10.98 19.07
N PHE A 82 5.98 -11.84 18.18
CA PHE A 82 6.89 -11.44 17.11
C PHE A 82 6.20 -10.59 16.04
N VAL A 83 4.98 -10.98 15.63
CA VAL A 83 4.15 -10.19 14.70
C VAL A 83 3.85 -8.81 15.30
N ASP A 84 3.46 -8.75 16.57
CA ASP A 84 3.23 -7.48 17.26
C ASP A 84 4.50 -6.64 17.39
N TRP A 85 5.67 -7.27 17.55
CA TRP A 85 6.97 -6.59 17.59
C TRP A 85 7.35 -5.97 16.24
N ILE A 86 7.12 -6.68 15.12
CA ILE A 86 7.33 -6.13 13.78
C ILE A 86 6.38 -4.95 13.54
N LEU A 87 5.10 -5.10 13.89
CA LEU A 87 4.11 -4.04 13.77
C LEU A 87 4.47 -2.82 14.63
N TRP A 88 4.98 -3.02 15.85
CA TRP A 88 5.55 -1.94 16.67
C TRP A 88 6.68 -1.21 15.94
N GLY A 89 7.56 -1.97 15.27
CA GLY A 89 8.59 -1.44 14.38
C GLY A 89 8.04 -0.60 13.21
N PHE A 90 6.86 -0.93 12.69
CA PHE A 90 6.16 -0.15 11.66
C PHE A 90 5.28 0.98 12.20
N ASN A 91 5.37 1.30 13.49
CA ASN A 91 4.52 2.27 14.17
C ASN A 91 3.03 1.87 14.24
N TYR A 92 2.73 0.58 14.17
CA TYR A 92 1.40 0.03 14.30
C TYR A 92 1.18 -0.64 15.67
N GLY A 93 -0.06 -0.65 16.14
CA GLY A 93 -0.42 -1.11 17.49
C GLY A 93 -0.31 0.00 18.55
N LYS A 94 -0.84 -0.22 19.76
CA LYS A 94 -0.86 0.79 20.83
C LYS A 94 0.30 0.67 21.80
N GLU A 95 0.69 -0.56 22.10
CA GLU A 95 1.65 -0.89 23.17
C GLU A 95 2.70 -1.87 22.65
N PHE A 96 3.87 -1.86 23.29
CA PHE A 96 4.91 -2.83 23.03
C PHE A 96 4.43 -4.25 23.44
N PRO A 97 4.79 -5.32 22.72
CA PRO A 97 4.23 -6.64 22.97
C PRO A 97 4.55 -7.15 24.39
N VAL A 98 3.51 -7.62 25.09
CA VAL A 98 3.62 -8.11 26.47
C VAL A 98 4.48 -9.37 26.52
N GLY A 99 5.36 -9.46 27.52
CA GLY A 99 6.23 -10.61 27.74
C GLY A 99 7.55 -10.58 26.96
N VAL A 100 7.70 -9.70 25.97
CA VAL A 100 8.96 -9.53 25.24
C VAL A 100 9.98 -8.83 26.16
N THR A 101 10.98 -9.58 26.59
CA THR A 101 12.09 -9.09 27.42
C THR A 101 13.11 -8.33 26.58
N GLU A 102 13.96 -7.52 27.21
CA GLU A 102 15.07 -6.82 26.52
C GLU A 102 15.99 -7.79 25.76
N LYS A 103 16.20 -9.00 26.28
CA LYS A 103 17.00 -10.03 25.62
C LYS A 103 16.35 -10.50 24.32
N ILE A 104 15.04 -10.76 24.33
CA ILE A 104 14.31 -11.19 23.13
C ILE A 104 14.26 -10.06 22.10
N ASP A 105 14.00 -8.83 22.56
CA ASP A 105 13.97 -7.64 21.72
C ASP A 105 15.32 -7.37 21.03
N ASP A 106 16.43 -7.40 21.77
CA ASP A 106 17.79 -7.27 21.19
C ASP A 106 18.11 -8.42 20.21
N TYR A 107 17.71 -9.65 20.54
CA TYR A 107 17.90 -10.80 19.65
C TYR A 107 17.12 -10.62 18.34
N TRP A 108 15.84 -10.26 18.40
CA TRP A 108 15.03 -10.00 17.21
C TRP A 108 15.55 -8.82 16.41
N TYR A 109 15.96 -7.73 17.06
CA TYR A 109 16.54 -6.57 16.39
C TYR A 109 17.80 -6.90 15.59
N ARG A 110 18.64 -7.82 16.09
CA ARG A 110 19.86 -8.27 15.40
C ARG A 110 19.61 -9.33 14.33
N THR A 111 18.57 -10.13 14.50
CA THR A 111 18.34 -11.32 13.68
C THR A 111 17.39 -11.02 12.53
N PHE A 112 16.30 -10.30 12.78
CA PHE A 112 15.28 -10.04 11.77
C PHE A 112 15.85 -9.18 10.64
N ASN A 113 15.76 -9.68 9.42
CA ASN A 113 16.28 -9.00 8.25
C ASN A 113 15.16 -8.73 7.24
N LEU A 114 14.64 -7.50 7.30
CA LEU A 114 13.62 -7.00 6.39
C LEU A 114 14.07 -7.04 4.91
N GLY A 115 15.36 -6.85 4.64
CA GLY A 115 15.89 -6.86 3.27
C GLY A 115 15.71 -8.19 2.54
N LEU A 116 15.55 -9.30 3.26
CA LEU A 116 15.31 -10.61 2.65
C LEU A 116 13.96 -10.65 1.92
N PHE A 117 12.94 -9.94 2.42
CA PHE A 117 11.61 -9.87 1.81
C PHE A 117 11.63 -9.16 0.44
N TYR A 118 12.52 -8.18 0.26
CA TYR A 118 12.71 -7.52 -1.04
C TYR A 118 13.51 -8.37 -2.03
N ARG A 119 14.27 -9.36 -1.54
CA ARG A 119 15.02 -10.29 -2.40
C ARG A 119 14.19 -11.52 -2.77
N GLU A 120 13.29 -11.95 -1.88
CA GLU A 120 12.37 -13.06 -2.11
C GLU A 120 10.92 -12.55 -1.97
N PRO A 121 10.38 -11.73 -2.90
CA PRO A 121 9.00 -11.24 -2.81
C PRO A 121 7.98 -12.39 -2.85
N ALA A 122 7.31 -12.64 -1.73
CA ALA A 122 6.23 -13.61 -1.61
C ALA A 122 5.46 -13.41 -0.29
N ASP A 123 4.36 -14.15 -0.16
CA ASP A 123 3.72 -14.36 1.13
C ASP A 123 4.42 -15.50 1.90
N HIS A 124 5.32 -15.17 2.83
CA HIS A 124 6.16 -16.15 3.54
C HIS A 124 5.55 -16.69 4.84
N TRP A 125 4.45 -16.10 5.27
CA TRP A 125 3.84 -16.36 6.57
C TRP A 125 2.90 -17.57 6.66
N PRO A 126 2.22 -18.02 5.59
CA PRO A 126 1.29 -19.14 5.64
C PRO A 126 1.76 -20.36 6.42
N ASP A 127 2.94 -20.87 6.08
CA ASP A 127 3.48 -22.09 6.71
C ASP A 127 3.63 -21.92 8.22
N LEU A 128 4.17 -20.77 8.67
CA LEU A 128 4.34 -20.46 10.09
C LEU A 128 3.00 -20.28 10.81
N ALA A 129 2.03 -19.65 10.16
CA ALA A 129 0.71 -19.45 10.73
C ALA A 129 -0.03 -20.79 10.88
N MET A 130 0.02 -21.66 9.88
CA MET A 130 -0.56 -23.00 9.92
C MET A 130 0.10 -23.87 10.99
N ASP A 131 1.44 -23.81 11.13
CA ASP A 131 2.18 -24.53 12.17
C ASP A 131 1.68 -24.17 13.58
N VAL A 132 1.41 -22.88 13.82
CA VAL A 132 0.90 -22.37 15.11
C VAL A 132 -0.58 -22.73 15.34
N MET A 133 -1.40 -22.72 14.29
CA MET A 133 -2.82 -23.13 14.39
C MET A 133 -3.00 -24.63 14.66
N GLY A 134 -1.97 -25.42 14.35
CA GLY A 134 -1.91 -26.84 14.64
C GLY A 134 -2.81 -27.71 13.77
N LYS A 135 -2.71 -29.03 13.95
CA LYS A 135 -3.36 -30.04 13.09
C LYS A 135 -4.89 -29.99 13.07
N ASN A 136 -5.52 -29.44 14.10
CA ASN A 136 -6.97 -29.32 14.19
C ASN A 136 -7.51 -28.02 13.56
N ASN A 137 -6.62 -27.10 13.15
CA ASN A 137 -6.90 -25.81 12.50
C ASN A 137 -8.33 -25.30 12.77
N PRO A 138 -8.64 -24.91 14.02
CA PRO A 138 -10.03 -24.64 14.43
C PRO A 138 -10.66 -23.47 13.68
N LEU A 139 -9.84 -22.62 13.05
CA LEU A 139 -10.27 -21.48 12.25
C LEU A 139 -10.31 -21.79 10.74
N GLY A 140 -9.90 -22.99 10.32
CA GLY A 140 -9.98 -23.43 8.92
C GLY A 140 -9.13 -22.64 7.94
N PHE A 141 -8.02 -22.04 8.38
CA PHE A 141 -7.14 -21.28 7.48
C PHE A 141 -6.31 -22.20 6.58
N PHE A 142 -6.48 -22.06 5.26
CA PHE A 142 -5.65 -22.75 4.27
C PHE A 142 -5.15 -21.72 3.27
N ALA A 143 -3.83 -21.63 3.12
CA ALA A 143 -3.26 -20.69 2.19
C ALA A 143 -3.44 -21.15 0.74
N THR A 144 -4.01 -20.27 -0.07
CA THR A 144 -4.12 -20.47 -1.51
C THR A 144 -2.72 -20.44 -2.13
N PRO A 145 -2.30 -21.47 -2.89
CA PRO A 145 -1.00 -21.47 -3.55
C PRO A 145 -0.82 -20.25 -4.45
N GLY A 146 0.38 -19.65 -4.45
CA GLY A 146 0.67 -18.40 -5.17
C GLY A 146 0.27 -18.43 -6.65
N ALA A 147 0.51 -19.53 -7.36
CA ALA A 147 0.11 -19.67 -8.77
C ALA A 147 -1.41 -19.62 -8.99
N VAL A 148 -2.20 -20.17 -8.04
CA VAL A 148 -3.67 -20.11 -8.09
C VAL A 148 -4.14 -18.69 -7.80
N VAL A 149 -3.52 -18.02 -6.82
CA VAL A 149 -3.80 -16.61 -6.52
C VAL A 149 -3.54 -15.73 -7.74
N GLU A 150 -2.37 -15.87 -8.36
CA GLU A 150 -1.99 -15.10 -9.55
C GLU A 150 -2.98 -15.28 -10.70
N MET A 151 -3.35 -16.54 -10.98
CA MET A 151 -4.36 -16.88 -11.98
C MET A 151 -5.71 -16.19 -11.66
N MET A 152 -6.20 -16.29 -10.43
CA MET A 152 -7.47 -15.68 -10.01
C MET A 152 -7.45 -14.16 -10.17
N VAL A 153 -6.37 -13.49 -9.77
CA VAL A 153 -6.22 -12.04 -9.93
C VAL A 153 -6.18 -11.65 -11.41
N LYS A 154 -5.38 -12.34 -12.23
CA LYS A 154 -5.30 -12.08 -13.68
C LYS A 154 -6.66 -12.27 -14.37
N MET A 155 -7.40 -13.31 -14.02
CA MET A 155 -8.75 -13.55 -14.53
C MET A 155 -9.73 -12.44 -14.10
N GLN A 156 -9.65 -11.98 -12.84
CA GLN A 156 -10.53 -10.93 -12.31
C GLN A 156 -10.32 -9.57 -12.99
N PHE A 157 -9.06 -9.21 -13.28
CA PHE A 157 -8.74 -7.95 -13.93
C PHE A 157 -8.76 -8.02 -15.47
N GLY A 158 -8.76 -9.22 -16.05
CA GLY A 158 -8.95 -9.42 -17.49
C GLY A 158 -7.74 -8.99 -18.34
N GLY A 159 -6.52 -9.03 -17.78
CA GLY A 159 -5.30 -8.69 -18.53
C GLY A 159 -4.16 -8.19 -17.64
N GLU A 160 -3.26 -7.42 -18.24
CA GLU A 160 -2.16 -6.74 -17.54
C GLU A 160 -2.65 -5.51 -16.74
N PRO A 161 -1.91 -5.06 -15.72
CA PRO A 161 -2.22 -3.83 -15.00
C PRO A 161 -2.38 -2.63 -15.93
N SER A 162 -3.45 -1.88 -15.77
CA SER A 162 -3.77 -0.70 -16.57
C SER A 162 -4.23 0.45 -15.68
N HIS A 163 -4.28 1.66 -16.23
CA HIS A 163 -4.73 2.84 -15.48
C HIS A 163 -6.14 2.68 -14.91
N GLU A 164 -7.05 2.06 -15.67
CA GLU A 164 -8.44 1.82 -15.28
C GLU A 164 -8.57 0.89 -14.07
N HIS A 165 -7.55 0.09 -13.78
CA HIS A 165 -7.54 -0.84 -12.64
C HIS A 165 -7.24 -0.15 -11.32
N LYS A 166 -6.47 0.94 -11.33
CA LYS A 166 -5.89 1.56 -10.12
C LYS A 166 -6.93 1.97 -9.08
N ASN A 167 -8.12 2.36 -9.54
CA ASN A 167 -9.23 2.83 -8.70
C ASN A 167 -10.28 1.77 -8.34
N LYS A 168 -10.21 0.56 -8.95
CA LYS A 168 -11.19 -0.49 -8.68
C LYS A 168 -11.06 -0.97 -7.24
N SER A 169 -12.15 -1.01 -6.49
CA SER A 169 -12.12 -1.59 -5.15
C SER A 169 -11.90 -3.10 -5.23
N VAL A 170 -11.02 -3.61 -4.38
CA VAL A 170 -10.77 -5.04 -4.21
C VAL A 170 -10.99 -5.38 -2.75
N LEU A 171 -11.88 -6.35 -2.50
CA LEU A 171 -12.13 -6.90 -1.19
C LEU A 171 -11.78 -8.38 -1.17
N ASP A 172 -10.94 -8.78 -0.23
CA ASP A 172 -10.81 -10.17 0.17
C ASP A 172 -11.42 -10.36 1.57
N PRO A 173 -12.63 -10.93 1.68
CA PRO A 173 -13.36 -11.05 2.95
C PRO A 173 -12.82 -12.16 3.87
N CYS A 174 -11.90 -12.99 3.37
CA CYS A 174 -11.25 -14.08 4.09
C CYS A 174 -9.75 -14.06 3.78
N CYS A 175 -9.11 -12.91 3.98
CA CYS A 175 -7.82 -12.62 3.38
C CYS A 175 -6.66 -13.43 3.95
N GLY A 176 -6.83 -14.04 5.12
CA GLY A 176 -5.77 -14.71 5.83
C GLY A 176 -4.56 -13.81 5.97
N THR A 177 -3.41 -14.25 5.45
CA THR A 177 -2.15 -13.51 5.42
C THR A 177 -2.08 -12.43 4.33
N GLY A 178 -3.15 -12.22 3.56
CA GLY A 178 -3.25 -11.19 2.52
C GLY A 178 -2.71 -11.62 1.16
N GLY A 179 -2.55 -12.93 0.92
CA GLY A 179 -2.00 -13.46 -0.33
C GLY A 179 -2.70 -12.93 -1.59
N MET A 180 -4.03 -12.94 -1.65
CA MET A 180 -4.78 -12.39 -2.79
C MET A 180 -4.54 -10.89 -2.97
N LEU A 181 -4.51 -10.15 -1.85
CA LEU A 181 -4.30 -8.71 -1.86
C LEU A 181 -2.90 -8.34 -2.37
N LEU A 182 -1.87 -9.14 -2.06
CA LEU A 182 -0.52 -8.95 -2.59
C LEU A 182 -0.51 -8.94 -4.12
N PHE A 183 -1.12 -9.94 -4.75
CA PHE A 183 -1.18 -9.99 -6.21
C PHE A 183 -2.09 -8.89 -6.78
N ALA A 184 -3.25 -8.65 -6.16
CA ALA A 184 -4.16 -7.59 -6.58
C ALA A 184 -3.56 -6.18 -6.45
N SER A 185 -2.58 -6.00 -5.58
CA SER A 185 -1.85 -4.75 -5.39
C SER A 185 -1.07 -4.31 -6.64
N ASN A 186 -0.71 -5.23 -7.54
CA ASN A 186 -0.15 -4.87 -8.85
C ASN A 186 -1.15 -4.13 -9.74
N TYR A 187 -2.45 -4.19 -9.44
CA TYR A 187 -3.54 -3.69 -10.28
C TYR A 187 -4.28 -2.52 -9.65
N SER A 188 -4.54 -2.58 -8.34
CA SER A 188 -5.38 -1.61 -7.63
C SER A 188 -4.71 -1.05 -6.39
N LEU A 189 -4.98 0.24 -6.15
CA LEU A 189 -4.60 0.98 -4.95
C LEU A 189 -5.68 0.93 -3.87
N ASN A 190 -6.89 0.47 -4.21
CA ASN A 190 -8.06 0.47 -3.32
C ASN A 190 -8.35 -0.93 -2.78
N LEU A 191 -7.47 -1.39 -1.88
CA LEU A 191 -7.53 -2.72 -1.30
C LEU A 191 -8.19 -2.72 0.08
N PHE A 192 -8.98 -3.77 0.34
CA PHE A 192 -9.62 -4.07 1.61
C PHE A 192 -9.46 -5.56 1.93
N GLY A 193 -9.18 -5.87 3.19
CA GLY A 193 -9.06 -7.24 3.67
C GLY A 193 -9.81 -7.41 4.99
N GLN A 194 -10.48 -8.54 5.14
CA GLN A 194 -11.09 -8.97 6.39
C GLN A 194 -10.71 -10.42 6.65
N ASP A 195 -10.52 -10.77 7.91
CA ASP A 195 -10.38 -12.16 8.33
C ASP A 195 -10.88 -12.30 9.77
N ILE A 196 -11.36 -13.49 10.13
CA ILE A 196 -11.82 -13.80 11.50
C ILE A 196 -10.65 -13.88 12.48
N SER A 197 -9.46 -14.25 12.00
CA SER A 197 -8.26 -14.39 12.80
C SER A 197 -7.52 -13.06 12.94
N LEU A 198 -7.45 -12.56 14.17
CA LEU A 198 -6.67 -11.36 14.48
C LEU A 198 -5.18 -11.55 14.17
N LEU A 199 -4.63 -12.76 14.32
CA LEU A 199 -3.24 -13.03 13.96
C LEU A 199 -3.02 -12.89 12.46
N LEU A 200 -3.92 -13.46 11.65
CA LEU A 200 -3.80 -13.42 10.19
C LEU A 200 -3.96 -11.99 9.66
N THR A 201 -4.94 -11.23 10.16
CA THR A 201 -5.08 -9.80 9.78
C THR A 201 -3.84 -8.97 10.14
N LYS A 202 -3.20 -9.24 11.29
CA LYS A 202 -1.92 -8.61 11.66
C LYS A 202 -0.78 -9.01 10.72
N ILE A 203 -0.72 -10.26 10.29
CA ILE A 203 0.25 -10.72 9.28
C ILE A 203 -0.02 -10.07 7.92
N ALA A 204 -1.29 -9.99 7.49
CA ALA A 204 -1.68 -9.27 6.29
C ALA A 204 -1.26 -7.81 6.35
N MET A 205 -1.33 -7.19 7.52
CA MET A 205 -0.83 -5.83 7.76
C MET A 205 0.70 -5.74 7.60
N ILE A 206 1.47 -6.73 8.08
CA ILE A 206 2.92 -6.79 7.82
C ILE A 206 3.20 -6.87 6.32
N ASN A 207 2.55 -7.80 5.61
CA ASN A 207 2.67 -7.91 4.16
C ASN A 207 2.28 -6.59 3.45
N ALA A 208 1.27 -5.89 3.97
CA ALA A 208 0.85 -4.61 3.46
C ALA A 208 1.87 -3.48 3.70
N PHE A 209 2.53 -3.43 4.86
CA PHE A 209 3.64 -2.49 5.08
C PHE A 209 4.79 -2.74 4.10
N ILE A 210 5.14 -4.00 3.87
CA ILE A 210 6.29 -4.36 3.02
C ILE A 210 5.99 -4.08 1.54
N TYR A 211 4.81 -4.47 1.05
CA TYR A 211 4.54 -4.51 -0.38
C TYR A 211 3.35 -3.66 -0.85
N MET A 212 2.44 -3.21 0.03
CA MET A 212 1.17 -2.58 -0.35
C MET A 212 0.89 -1.30 0.47
N PRO A 213 1.72 -0.25 0.34
CA PRO A 213 1.65 0.93 1.19
C PRO A 213 0.28 1.63 1.21
N TRP A 214 -0.46 1.57 0.09
CA TRP A 214 -1.82 2.09 -0.02
C TRP A 214 -2.85 1.40 0.85
N MET A 215 -2.57 0.19 1.36
CA MET A 215 -3.47 -0.49 2.30
C MET A 215 -3.24 -0.02 3.75
N VAL A 216 -2.03 0.42 4.11
CA VAL A 216 -1.66 0.72 5.51
C VAL A 216 -1.58 2.21 5.82
N SER A 217 -1.37 3.04 4.81
CA SER A 217 -1.19 4.49 4.96
C SER A 217 -2.18 5.24 4.09
N LYS A 218 -3.45 5.35 4.50
CA LYS A 218 -4.45 6.18 3.81
C LYS A 218 -4.70 7.48 4.60
N PRO A 219 -4.12 8.62 4.21
CA PRO A 219 -4.42 9.90 4.85
C PRO A 219 -5.90 10.23 4.74
N LYS A 220 -6.50 10.80 5.79
CA LYS A 220 -7.93 11.12 5.82
C LYS A 220 -8.37 12.12 4.76
N HIS A 221 -7.47 12.98 4.31
CA HIS A 221 -7.74 14.00 3.29
C HIS A 221 -7.71 13.45 1.85
N LEU A 222 -7.31 12.20 1.67
CA LEU A 222 -7.15 11.61 0.34
C LEU A 222 -8.53 11.37 -0.29
N SER A 223 -8.80 12.00 -1.44
CA SER A 223 -10.10 11.93 -2.12
C SER A 223 -10.08 11.13 -3.43
N ILE A 224 -8.93 10.58 -3.83
CA ILE A 224 -8.73 9.87 -5.10
C ILE A 224 -9.67 8.68 -5.32
N PHE A 225 -10.25 8.13 -4.25
CA PHE A 225 -11.20 7.01 -4.29
C PHE A 225 -12.66 7.45 -4.09
N ASP A 226 -12.90 8.70 -3.73
CA ASP A 226 -14.19 9.16 -3.22
C ASP A 226 -15.11 9.74 -4.30
N VAL A 227 -14.59 9.96 -5.52
CA VAL A 227 -15.35 10.63 -6.58
C VAL A 227 -15.25 9.83 -7.88
N GLN A 228 -16.30 9.08 -8.18
CA GLN A 228 -16.56 8.67 -9.55
C GLN A 228 -17.20 9.84 -10.27
N ILE A 229 -16.42 10.52 -11.10
CA ILE A 229 -16.97 11.46 -12.07
C ILE A 229 -17.25 10.65 -13.33
N SER A 230 -18.46 10.77 -13.87
CA SER A 230 -18.85 10.16 -15.13
C SER A 230 -19.05 11.24 -16.19
N GLU A 231 -19.03 10.89 -17.48
CA GLU A 231 -19.43 11.82 -18.53
C GLU A 231 -20.87 11.52 -18.93
N LYS A 232 -21.71 12.56 -18.97
CA LYS A 232 -23.03 12.49 -19.59
C LYS A 232 -22.96 13.08 -20.99
N GLU A 233 -23.28 12.27 -21.99
CA GLU A 233 -23.36 12.70 -23.38
C GLU A 233 -24.77 13.25 -23.68
N PHE A 234 -24.84 14.47 -24.17
CA PHE A 234 -26.09 15.12 -24.57
C PHE A 234 -26.41 14.78 -26.04
N PRO A 235 -27.69 14.91 -26.48
CA PRO A 235 -28.08 14.70 -27.88
C PRO A 235 -27.31 15.57 -28.90
N SER A 236 -26.67 16.64 -28.44
CA SER A 236 -25.78 17.51 -29.22
C SER A 236 -24.37 16.94 -29.44
N GLY A 237 -24.03 15.79 -28.85
CA GLY A 237 -22.69 15.19 -28.86
C GLY A 237 -21.71 15.83 -27.86
N ILE A 238 -22.17 16.78 -27.04
CA ILE A 238 -21.37 17.40 -25.97
C ILE A 238 -21.31 16.46 -24.78
N LYS A 239 -20.11 16.20 -24.26
CA LYS A 239 -19.87 15.42 -23.04
C LYS A 239 -19.57 16.38 -21.89
N ILE A 240 -20.32 16.24 -20.80
CA ILE A 240 -20.14 17.06 -19.59
C ILE A 240 -19.85 16.13 -18.42
N PRO A 241 -18.84 16.44 -17.58
CA PRO A 241 -18.59 15.67 -16.38
C PRO A 241 -19.73 15.82 -15.36
N VAL A 242 -20.06 14.73 -14.68
CA VAL A 242 -21.09 14.62 -13.66
C VAL A 242 -20.51 13.91 -12.46
N CYS A 243 -20.61 14.51 -11.28
CA CYS A 243 -20.24 13.84 -10.04
C CYS A 243 -21.31 12.82 -9.66
N ASN A 244 -20.94 11.54 -9.56
CA ASN A 244 -21.88 10.48 -9.18
C ASN A 244 -22.27 10.51 -7.68
N ASN A 245 -21.61 11.34 -6.87
CA ASN A 245 -21.74 11.31 -5.42
C ASN A 245 -22.67 12.39 -4.86
N CYS A 246 -22.71 13.58 -5.47
CA CYS A 246 -23.56 14.67 -4.98
C CYS A 246 -24.90 14.80 -5.71
N GLU A 247 -25.17 14.02 -6.77
CA GLU A 247 -26.39 14.01 -7.63
C GLU A 247 -26.91 15.38 -8.12
N GLN A 248 -26.23 16.47 -7.77
CA GLN A 248 -26.60 17.82 -8.12
C GLN A 248 -26.03 18.18 -9.49
N GLU A 249 -26.89 18.72 -10.36
CA GLU A 249 -26.53 19.27 -11.68
C GLU A 249 -25.57 20.48 -11.62
N LYS A 250 -24.94 20.75 -10.47
CA LYS A 250 -24.01 21.86 -10.30
C LYS A 250 -22.62 21.46 -10.80
N GLN A 251 -22.23 22.09 -11.91
CA GLN A 251 -21.09 21.79 -12.78
C GLN A 251 -19.75 22.36 -12.29
N SER A 252 -19.59 22.58 -10.98
CA SER A 252 -18.38 23.18 -10.43
C SER A 252 -17.35 22.10 -10.16
N PHE A 253 -16.40 21.98 -11.09
CA PHE A 253 -15.25 21.09 -10.96
C PHE A 253 -13.97 21.92 -10.88
N TYR A 254 -13.02 21.46 -10.06
CA TYR A 254 -11.67 21.99 -10.05
C TYR A 254 -10.74 21.01 -10.75
N MET A 255 -9.76 21.55 -11.46
CA MET A 255 -8.67 20.79 -12.07
C MET A 255 -7.36 21.40 -11.59
N ASP A 256 -6.53 20.59 -10.94
CA ASP A 256 -5.22 21.02 -10.53
C ASP A 256 -4.28 21.05 -11.73
N LEU A 257 -3.81 22.25 -12.07
CA LEU A 257 -2.88 22.48 -13.16
C LEU A 257 -1.46 22.60 -12.59
N GLN A 258 -0.68 21.54 -12.71
CA GLN A 258 0.76 21.63 -12.52
C GLN A 258 1.38 22.23 -13.80
N THR A 259 2.04 23.39 -13.65
CA THR A 259 2.71 24.10 -14.75
C THR A 259 4.21 24.19 -14.49
N ASP A 260 5.00 23.98 -15.54
CA ASP A 260 6.46 24.10 -15.47
C ASP A 260 6.85 25.57 -15.73
N TYR A 261 7.60 26.16 -14.81
CA TYR A 261 8.14 27.51 -14.96
C TYR A 261 9.54 27.44 -15.55
N GLN A 262 9.78 28.18 -16.64
CA GLN A 262 11.14 28.39 -17.15
C GLN A 262 11.70 29.66 -16.53
N CYS A 263 12.83 29.53 -15.83
CA CYS A 263 13.57 30.65 -15.27
C CYS A 263 14.80 30.90 -16.14
N GLU A 264 14.84 32.05 -16.79
CA GLU A 264 16.01 32.48 -17.56
C GLU A 264 16.78 33.54 -16.76
N VAL A 265 18.07 33.27 -16.55
CA VAL A 265 18.98 34.23 -15.92
C VAL A 265 19.69 34.99 -17.04
N SER A 266 19.42 36.29 -17.14
CA SER A 266 20.11 37.16 -18.08
C SER A 266 21.59 37.31 -17.69
N ASN A 267 22.45 37.59 -18.67
CA ASN A 267 23.89 37.83 -18.45
C ASN A 267 24.19 39.04 -17.54
N THR A 268 23.18 39.87 -17.25
CA THR A 268 23.23 41.00 -16.31
C THR A 268 22.79 40.65 -14.88
N GLY A 269 22.47 39.39 -14.59
CA GLY A 269 22.08 38.93 -13.25
C GLY A 269 20.60 39.17 -12.90
N HIS A 270 19.78 39.61 -13.87
CA HIS A 270 18.33 39.69 -13.70
C HIS A 270 17.67 38.34 -14.00
N PHE A 271 16.76 37.93 -13.11
CA PHE A 271 15.92 36.74 -13.26
C PHE A 271 14.65 37.11 -14.02
N THR A 272 14.35 36.36 -15.07
CA THR A 272 13.09 36.48 -15.80
C THR A 272 12.36 35.15 -15.65
N LEU A 273 11.24 35.17 -14.94
CA LEU A 273 10.36 34.02 -14.81
C LEU A 273 9.38 34.05 -16.00
N ALA A 274 9.48 33.09 -16.91
CA ALA A 274 8.50 32.95 -17.98
C ALA A 274 7.19 32.44 -17.35
N THR A 275 6.14 33.27 -17.39
CA THR A 275 4.80 32.87 -16.95
C THR A 275 4.23 31.84 -17.91
N PRO A 276 3.84 30.63 -17.43
CA PRO A 276 3.22 29.64 -18.28
C PRO A 276 1.89 30.18 -18.83
N THR A 277 1.65 30.00 -20.12
CA THR A 277 0.35 30.29 -20.73
C THR A 277 -0.64 29.22 -20.30
N ILE A 278 -1.41 29.52 -19.24
CA ILE A 278 -2.49 28.68 -18.70
C ILE A 278 -3.42 28.17 -19.82
N SER A 279 -3.65 28.96 -20.88
CA SER A 279 -4.51 28.56 -22.01
C SER A 279 -3.97 27.37 -22.81
N SER A 280 -2.65 27.28 -23.05
CA SER A 280 -2.09 26.19 -23.86
C SER A 280 -2.05 24.86 -23.12
N ASP A 281 -1.84 24.89 -21.80
CA ASP A 281 -1.81 23.67 -20.96
C ASP A 281 -3.23 23.15 -20.68
N LEU A 282 -4.21 24.06 -20.51
CA LEU A 282 -5.64 23.73 -20.46
C LEU A 282 -6.14 23.05 -21.75
N ILE A 283 -5.77 23.61 -22.91
CA ILE A 283 -6.17 23.06 -24.22
C ILE A 283 -5.56 21.67 -24.46
N LYS A 284 -4.33 21.45 -24.01
CA LYS A 284 -3.65 20.15 -24.15
C LYS A 284 -4.25 19.07 -23.24
N ARG A 285 -4.64 19.40 -22.00
CA ARG A 285 -5.05 18.38 -21.03
C ARG A 285 -6.47 17.83 -21.21
N LYS A 286 -7.39 18.56 -21.87
CA LYS A 286 -8.83 18.26 -21.99
C LYS A 286 -9.49 17.98 -20.62
N LEU A 287 -10.66 18.58 -20.37
CA LEU A 287 -11.43 18.22 -19.18
C LEU A 287 -11.90 16.78 -19.34
N LYS A 288 -11.43 15.90 -18.45
CA LYS A 288 -11.82 14.49 -18.41
C LYS A 288 -12.18 14.13 -16.97
N PRO A 289 -13.05 13.13 -16.75
CA PRO A 289 -13.41 12.71 -15.40
C PRO A 289 -12.21 12.30 -14.53
N GLU A 290 -11.16 11.78 -15.15
CA GLU A 290 -9.93 11.35 -14.49
C GLU A 290 -9.04 12.48 -13.96
N ASN A 291 -9.25 13.74 -14.39
CA ASN A 291 -8.37 14.87 -14.03
C ASN A 291 -9.12 16.05 -13.36
N ILE A 292 -10.34 15.82 -12.90
CA ILE A 292 -11.15 16.85 -12.24
C ILE A 292 -11.70 16.34 -10.90
N SER A 293 -11.96 17.24 -9.97
CA SER A 293 -12.56 16.96 -8.67
C SER A 293 -13.84 17.76 -8.47
N CYS A 294 -14.84 17.19 -7.82
CA CYS A 294 -16.09 17.89 -7.50
C CYS A 294 -15.84 18.93 -6.39
N SER A 295 -16.21 20.19 -6.63
CA SER A 295 -16.03 21.28 -5.67
C SER A 295 -16.80 21.05 -4.37
N GLU A 296 -18.05 20.61 -4.50
CA GLU A 296 -18.99 20.49 -3.37
C GLU A 296 -18.60 19.34 -2.44
N CYS A 297 -18.24 18.19 -3.01
CA CYS A 297 -17.74 17.05 -2.25
C CYS A 297 -16.41 17.33 -1.54
N SER A 298 -15.62 18.27 -2.07
CA SER A 298 -14.36 18.69 -1.44
C SER A 298 -14.62 19.66 -0.28
N ASN A 299 -15.47 20.67 -0.48
CA ASN A 299 -15.80 21.66 0.55
C ASN A 299 -16.52 21.03 1.75
N GLN A 300 -17.44 20.09 1.52
CA GLN A 300 -18.11 19.38 2.62
C GLN A 300 -17.12 18.64 3.53
N LYS A 301 -15.99 18.16 3.00
CA LYS A 301 -15.00 17.45 3.81
C LYS A 301 -14.15 18.39 4.68
N GLU A 302 -13.93 19.62 4.24
CA GLU A 302 -13.22 20.63 5.04
C GLU A 302 -14.04 21.09 6.25
N GLU A 303 -15.37 21.08 6.18
CA GLU A 303 -16.25 21.42 7.31
C GLU A 303 -16.33 20.35 8.40
N TYR A 304 -15.92 19.10 8.11
CA TYR A 304 -15.93 17.98 9.06
C TYR A 304 -14.52 17.47 9.45
N ALA A 305 -13.46 18.18 9.05
CA ALA A 305 -12.07 17.89 9.41
C ALA A 305 -11.64 18.63 10.69
#